data_AF-A0A7X0R0Q1-F1
#
_entry.id   AF-A0A7X0R0Q1-F1
#
_cell.length_a   1.000
_cell.length_b   1.000
_cell.length_c   1.000
_cell.angle_alpha   90.00
_cell.angle_beta   90.00
_cell.angle_gamma   90.00
#
_symmetry.space_group_name_H-M   'P 1'
#
loop_
_entity.id
_entity.type
_entity.pdbx_description
1 polymer ?
#
loop_
_entity_poly.entity_id
_entity_poly.type
_entity_poly.pdbx_seq_one_letter_code
_entity_poly.pdbx_strand_id
1 'polypeptide(L)' 'YETLIDADALLLVTEWPEFRSPNFTVASKLMKDKVVFDGRNIYDAKELNEKGFTYYGIGVKQPAEQLKATV' A
#
# COMPACT_ATOMS: atom_id res chain seq x y z
N TYR A 1 13.30 4.21 0.51
CA TYR A 1 12.87 3.16 1.46
C TYR A 1 13.00 3.59 2.92
N GLU A 2 13.96 4.42 3.31
CA GLU A 2 14.13 4.88 4.72
C GLU A 2 12.85 5.45 5.34
N THR A 3 12.06 6.19 4.57
CA THR A 3 10.76 6.75 4.99
C THR A 3 9.72 5.70 5.40
N LEU A 4 9.95 4.43 5.07
CA LEU A 4 9.06 3.31 5.43
C LEU A 4 9.42 2.67 6.77
N ILE A 5 10.60 2.96 7.33
CA ILE A 5 11.04 2.39 8.60
C ILE A 5 10.07 2.85 9.69
N ASP A 6 9.48 1.88 10.38
CA ASP A 6 8.52 2.07 11.47
C ASP A 6 7.26 2.88 11.09
N ALA A 7 7.00 3.05 9.79
CA ALA A 7 5.83 3.75 9.30
C ALA A 7 4.58 2.87 9.45
N ASP A 8 3.47 3.48 9.86
CA ASP A 8 2.17 2.81 9.94
C ASP A 8 1.50 2.70 8.56
N ALA A 9 1.79 3.63 7.64
CA ALA A 9 1.24 3.61 6.29
C ALA A 9 2.16 4.30 5.26
N LEU A 10 2.02 3.88 3.99
CA LEU A 10 2.61 4.52 2.82
C LEU A 10 1.53 5.30 2.07
N LEU A 11 1.73 6.61 1.86
CA LEU A 11 0.86 7.44 1.04
C LEU A 11 1.58 7.81 -0.26
N LEU A 12 1.05 7.37 -1.40
CA LEU A 12 1.53 7.77 -2.71
C LEU A 12 0.72 8.96 -3.23
N VAL A 13 1.33 10.14 -3.22
CA VAL A 13 0.69 11.40 -3.61
C VAL A 13 1.09 11.86 -5.02
N THR A 14 2.20 11.32 -5.54
CA THR A 14 2.76 11.67 -6.87
C THR A 14 3.20 10.42 -7.61
N GLU A 15 3.09 10.41 -8.94
CA GLU A 15 3.29 9.26 -9.82
C GLU A 15 4.68 9.25 -10.50
N TRP A 16 5.70 9.77 -9.82
CA TRP A 16 7.07 9.80 -10.35
C TRP A 16 7.53 8.39 -10.76
N PRO A 17 8.30 8.25 -11.86
CA PRO A 17 8.73 6.94 -12.38
C PRO A 17 9.36 6.02 -11.34
N GLU A 18 10.11 6.58 -10.40
CA GLU A 18 10.78 5.89 -9.30
C GLU A 18 9.82 5.15 -8.36
N PHE A 19 8.55 5.58 -8.31
CA PHE A 19 7.51 4.96 -7.49
C PHE A 19 6.65 3.96 -8.24
N ARG A 20 6.87 3.68 -9.53
CA ARG A 20 6.00 2.76 -10.28
C ARG A 20 6.21 1.29 -9.97
N SER A 21 7.39 0.91 -9.47
CA SER A 21 7.72 -0.50 -9.21
C SER A 21 8.59 -0.65 -7.96
N PRO A 22 8.11 -0.22 -6.78
CA PRO A 22 8.82 -0.43 -5.54
C PRO A 22 8.83 -1.93 -5.17
N ASN A 23 9.85 -2.35 -4.46
CA ASN A 23 9.93 -3.69 -3.92
C ASN A 23 9.07 -3.79 -2.66
N PHE A 24 7.82 -4.21 -2.83
CA PHE A 24 6.88 -4.36 -1.71
C PHE A 24 7.26 -5.46 -0.71
N THR A 25 8.09 -6.43 -1.11
CA THR A 25 8.67 -7.41 -0.17
C THR A 25 9.60 -6.70 0.81
N VAL A 26 10.39 -5.72 0.36
CA VAL A 26 11.22 -4.88 1.25
C VAL A 26 10.35 -3.96 2.08
N ALA A 27 9.38 -3.26 1.49
CA ALA A 27 8.47 -2.38 2.21
C ALA A 27 7.77 -3.10 3.38
N SER A 28 7.30 -4.33 3.15
CA SER A 28 6.59 -5.13 4.15
C SER A 28 7.41 -5.49 5.39
N LYS A 29 8.75 -5.41 5.30
CA LYS A 29 9.67 -5.66 6.42
C LYS A 29 10.05 -4.40 7.18
N LEU A 30 9.85 -3.23 6.58
CA LEU A 30 10.24 -1.93 7.15
C LEU A 30 9.07 -1.29 7.91
N MET A 31 7.85 -1.49 7.43
CA MET A 31 6.64 -0.85 7.98
C MET A 31 6.10 -1.62 9.19
N LYS A 32 5.49 -0.90 10.15
CA LYS A 32 4.76 -1.50 11.29
C LYS A 32 3.50 -2.19 10.82
N ASP A 33 2.70 -1.45 10.07
CA ASP A 33 1.47 -1.93 9.45
C ASP A 33 1.62 -1.89 7.93
N LYS A 34 1.08 -2.90 7.25
CA LYS A 34 1.19 -3.04 5.80
C LYS A 34 0.06 -2.26 5.12
N VAL A 35 -0.05 -0.96 5.38
CA VAL A 35 -1.12 -0.13 4.82
C VAL A 35 -0.58 0.77 3.70
N VAL A 36 -1.24 0.76 2.54
CA VAL A 36 -0.91 1.61 1.40
C VAL A 36 -2.13 2.41 0.97
N PHE A 37 -1.98 3.73 0.89
CA PHE A 37 -2.91 4.63 0.25
C PHE A 37 -2.31 5.12 -1.06
N ASP A 38 -2.91 4.73 -2.18
CA ASP A 38 -2.49 5.13 -3.51
C ASP A 38 -3.44 6.19 -4.08
N GLY A 39 -3.01 7.45 -4.02
CA GLY A 39 -3.75 8.58 -4.58
C GLY A 39 -3.71 8.64 -6.11
N ARG A 40 -2.87 7.82 -6.75
CA ARG A 40 -2.61 7.84 -8.20
C ARG A 40 -3.05 6.58 -8.91
N ASN A 41 -3.45 5.54 -8.17
CA ASN A 41 -3.89 4.23 -8.65
C ASN A 41 -2.86 3.60 -9.63
N ILE A 42 -1.58 3.68 -9.30
CA ILE A 42 -0.50 3.10 -10.13
C ILE A 42 -0.11 1.69 -9.70
N TYR A 43 -0.50 1.28 -8.49
CA TYR A 43 -0.23 -0.07 -7.98
C TYR A 43 -1.38 -1.04 -8.27
N ASP A 44 -1.04 -2.32 -8.39
CA ASP A 44 -2.03 -3.38 -8.52
C ASP A 44 -2.56 -3.78 -7.13
N ALA A 45 -3.86 -3.57 -6.92
CA ALA A 45 -4.54 -3.88 -5.67
C ALA A 45 -4.46 -5.38 -5.32
N LYS A 46 -4.58 -6.27 -6.32
CA LYS A 46 -4.54 -7.71 -6.12
C LYS A 46 -3.14 -8.15 -5.69
N GLU A 47 -2.10 -7.64 -6.36
CA GLU A 47 -0.71 -7.93 -5.98
C GLU A 47 -0.42 -7.52 -4.54
N LEU A 48 -0.83 -6.31 -4.15
CA LEU A 48 -0.63 -5.80 -2.80
C LEU A 48 -1.40 -6.62 -1.75
N ASN A 49 -2.65 -6.98 -2.06
CA ASN A 49 -3.45 -7.83 -1.18
C ASN A 49 -2.82 -9.23 -1.01
N GLU A 50 -2.29 -9.85 -2.08
CA GLU A 50 -1.59 -11.14 -2.02
C GLU A 50 -0.30 -11.06 -1.19
N LYS A 51 0.35 -9.89 -1.15
CA LYS A 51 1.51 -9.61 -0.28
C LYS A 51 1.12 -9.24 1.16
N GLY A 52 -0.18 -9.24 1.46
CA GLY A 52 -0.72 -8.95 2.79
C GLY A 52 -0.76 -7.46 3.13
N PHE A 53 -0.76 -6.59 2.12
CA PHE A 53 -1.04 -5.17 2.33
C PHE A 53 -2.54 -4.90 2.32
N THR A 54 -2.95 -3.93 3.13
CA THR A 54 -4.24 -3.26 2.97
C THR A 54 -4.06 -2.11 1.99
N TYR A 55 -4.68 -2.20 0.83
CA TYR A 55 -4.53 -1.24 -0.26
C TYR A 55 -5.78 -0.37 -0.43
N TYR A 56 -5.61 0.94 -0.35
CA TYR A 56 -6.64 1.95 -0.58
C TYR A 56 -6.31 2.77 -1.82
N GLY A 57 -7.02 2.51 -2.93
CA GLY A 57 -6.97 3.33 -4.14
C GLY A 57 -8.18 4.26 -4.27
N ILE A 58 -8.01 5.39 -4.95
CA ILE A 58 -9.11 6.33 -5.22
C ILE A 58 -10.13 5.68 -6.17
N GLY A 59 -11.39 5.59 -5.75
CA GLY A 59 -12.45 4.95 -6.52
C GLY A 59 -12.33 3.42 -6.63
N VAL A 60 -11.40 2.81 -5.89
CA VAL A 60 -11.22 1.35 -5.86
C VAL A 60 -12.07 0.78 -4.73
N LYS A 61 -12.95 -0.17 -5.07
CA LYS A 61 -13.77 -0.86 -4.09
C LYS A 61 -12.89 -1.76 -3.22
N GLN A 62 -13.01 -1.59 -1.90
CA GLN A 62 -12.33 -2.46 -0.94
C GLN A 62 -12.97 -3.87 -0.92
N PRO A 63 -12.16 -4.93 -0.86
CA PRO A 63 -12.59 -6.26 -0.47
C PRO A 63 -13.34 -6.23 0.87
N ALA A 64 -14.43 -7.00 0.97
CA ALA A 64 -15.28 -7.03 2.16
C ALA A 64 -14.53 -7.49 3.43
N GLU A 65 -13.45 -8.25 3.27
CA GLU A 65 -12.62 -8.73 4.39
C GLU A 65 -11.74 -7.62 5.00
N GLN A 66 -11.23 -6.70 4.18
CA GLN A 66 -10.42 -5.57 4.67
C GLN A 66 -11.27 -4.53 5.42
N LEU A 67 -12.55 -4.40 5.09
CA LEU A 67 -13.49 -3.51 5.79
C LEU A 67 -13.82 -3.97 7.22
N LYS A 68 -13.62 -5.24 7.55
CA LYS A 68 -13.89 -5.80 8.89
C LYS A 68 -12.73 -5.65 9.87
N ALA A 69 -11.52 -5.42 9.36
CA ALA A 69 -10.32 -5.28 10.17
C ALA A 69 -10.08 -3.85 10.71
N THR A 70 -10.96 -2.89 10.39
CA THR A 70 -10.79 -1.46 10.70
C THR A 70 -11.65 -0.97 11.88
N VAL A 71 -12.13 -1.85 12.77
CA VAL A 71 -12.90 -1.44 13.97
C VAL A 71 -12.32 -2.07 15.23
#